data_AF-A0A931KTX1-F1
#
_entry.id   AF-A0A931KTX1-F1
#
_cell.length_a   1.000
_cell.length_b   1.000
_cell.length_c   1.000
_cell.angle_alpha   90.00
_cell.angle_beta   90.00
_cell.angle_gamma   90.00
#
_symmetry.space_group_name_H-M   'P 1'
#
loop_
_entity.id
_entity.type
_entity.pdbx_description
1 polymer ?
#
loop_
_entity_poly.entity_id
_entity_poly.type
_entity_poly.pdbx_seq_one_letter_code
_entity_poly.pdbx_strand_id
1 'polypeptide(L)'
;MPRDGRMALRPPPPPHRGRPRRPHHEVIQANGGPQHVSVESVALVLNYSRATGRDKLVLVGIANHDGDGGAWPSLDTLMVYASASRRSVQRSIDALVELGELDVVKNAGGQRDTRNDRRPNLYRILVTRPPEPVDSPGDTEDHGVPPADTPSPSRGVSPGSHGVPPAGTRKVLRTTTPHTPHCDRHRRHRSSCVDCASAAAPAITIPPWCGSCDPAGEHDPGQRLVETRTRGRPPAVTRCPRCHPTTARSTP
;
A
#
# COMPACT_ATOMS: atom_id res chain seq x y z
N MET A 1 -44.12 -57.24 -38.22
CA MET A 1 -42.75 -57.80 -38.22
C MET A 1 -41.76 -56.64 -38.10
N PRO A 2 -40.79 -56.70 -37.17
CA PRO A 2 -40.34 -55.55 -36.38
C PRO A 2 -39.20 -54.74 -37.01
N ARG A 3 -39.18 -53.44 -36.69
CA ARG A 3 -38.07 -52.50 -36.94
C ARG A 3 -37.09 -52.60 -35.77
N ASP A 4 -35.97 -53.31 -35.96
CA ASP A 4 -34.87 -53.35 -35.00
C ASP A 4 -34.00 -52.08 -35.13
N GLY A 5 -34.44 -51.01 -34.47
CA GLY A 5 -33.67 -49.79 -34.26
C GLY A 5 -32.72 -49.94 -33.08
N ARG A 6 -31.57 -50.61 -33.27
CA ARG A 6 -30.46 -50.55 -32.31
C ARG A 6 -29.69 -49.23 -32.48
N MET A 7 -30.12 -48.20 -31.76
CA MET A 7 -29.28 -47.02 -31.51
C MET A 7 -28.05 -47.45 -30.70
N ALA A 8 -26.89 -47.51 -31.35
CA ALA A 8 -25.62 -47.67 -30.68
C ALA A 8 -25.36 -46.44 -29.80
N LEU A 9 -25.44 -46.61 -28.49
CA LEU A 9 -25.05 -45.61 -27.51
C LEU A 9 -23.57 -45.27 -27.73
N ARG A 10 -23.29 -43.99 -28.01
CA ARG A 10 -21.92 -43.48 -28.07
C ARG A 10 -21.26 -43.65 -26.70
N PRO A 11 -20.02 -44.15 -26.62
CA PRO A 11 -19.30 -44.24 -25.36
C PRO A 11 -19.05 -42.84 -24.76
N PRO A 12 -19.00 -42.72 -23.42
CA PRO A 12 -18.75 -41.44 -22.76
C PRO A 12 -17.34 -40.91 -23.08
N PRO A 13 -17.15 -39.58 -23.11
CA PRO A 13 -15.83 -38.98 -23.33
C PRO A 13 -14.87 -39.37 -22.20
N PRO A 14 -13.57 -39.54 -22.49
CA PRO A 14 -12.58 -39.89 -21.47
C PRO A 14 -12.46 -38.76 -20.43
N PRO A 15 -12.17 -39.09 -19.16
CA PRO A 15 -11.99 -38.09 -18.11
C PRO A 15 -10.80 -37.18 -18.46
N HIS A 16 -11.04 -35.87 -18.40
CA HIS A 16 -10.01 -34.85 -18.59
C HIS A 16 -8.90 -35.03 -17.55
N ARG A 17 -7.75 -35.56 -17.96
CA ARG A 17 -6.53 -35.51 -17.15
C ARG A 17 -6.18 -34.04 -16.95
N GLY A 18 -6.40 -33.53 -15.74
CA GLY A 18 -6.10 -32.15 -15.37
C GLY A 18 -4.66 -31.82 -15.74
N ARG A 19 -4.48 -30.84 -16.62
CA ARG A 19 -3.16 -30.27 -16.86
C ARG A 19 -2.61 -29.80 -15.50
N PRO A 20 -1.38 -30.17 -15.12
CA PRO A 20 -0.78 -29.63 -13.91
C PRO A 20 -0.78 -28.10 -14.03
N ARG A 21 -1.40 -27.43 -13.04
CA ARG A 21 -1.33 -25.98 -12.91
C ARG A 21 0.15 -25.64 -12.80
N ARG A 22 0.72 -25.03 -13.86
CA ARG A 22 2.08 -24.48 -13.78
C ARG A 22 2.12 -23.52 -12.59
N PRO A 23 3.11 -23.63 -11.70
CA PRO A 23 3.26 -22.66 -10.62
C PRO A 23 3.42 -21.27 -11.25
N HIS A 24 2.57 -20.32 -10.86
CA HIS A 24 2.58 -18.91 -11.31
C HIS A 24 3.81 -18.11 -10.84
N HIS A 25 4.95 -18.78 -10.64
CA HIS A 25 6.22 -18.18 -10.26
C HIS A 25 7.23 -18.29 -11.42
N GLU A 26 6.73 -18.27 -12.66
CA GLU A 26 7.56 -17.91 -13.80
C GLU A 26 7.84 -16.43 -13.66
N VAL A 27 9.02 -16.16 -13.09
CA VAL A 27 9.67 -14.85 -12.96
C VAL A 27 9.29 -14.02 -14.18
N ILE A 28 8.53 -12.95 -13.94
CA ILE A 28 8.25 -11.91 -14.93
C ILE A 28 9.62 -11.32 -15.27
N GLN A 29 10.30 -11.92 -16.24
CA GLN A 29 11.49 -11.35 -16.82
C GLN A 29 11.02 -10.07 -17.50
N ALA A 30 11.39 -8.98 -16.84
CA ALA A 30 11.18 -7.62 -17.29
C ALA A 30 11.80 -7.47 -18.69
N ASN A 31 10.97 -7.56 -19.72
CA ASN A 31 11.26 -6.95 -21.03
C ASN A 31 11.07 -5.44 -20.93
N GLY A 32 11.80 -4.81 -20.00
CA GLY A 32 11.86 -3.37 -19.84
C GLY A 32 13.28 -2.94 -20.18
N GLY A 33 13.47 -2.33 -21.35
CA GLY A 33 14.60 -1.42 -21.54
C GLY A 33 14.61 -0.34 -20.45
N PRO A 34 15.66 0.50 -20.36
CA PRO A 34 15.78 1.50 -19.31
C PRO A 34 14.51 2.35 -19.24
N GLN A 35 13.70 2.10 -18.21
CA GLN A 35 12.49 2.86 -17.94
C GLN A 35 12.94 4.17 -17.31
N HIS A 36 12.62 5.29 -17.93
CA HIS A 36 12.89 6.60 -17.34
C HIS A 36 12.01 6.75 -16.08
N VAL A 37 12.64 7.24 -15.01
CA VAL A 37 11.97 7.53 -13.74
C VAL A 37 11.87 9.04 -13.61
N SER A 38 10.66 9.58 -13.53
CA SER A 38 10.45 11.01 -13.26
C SER A 38 10.22 11.26 -11.77
N VAL A 39 11.20 11.89 -11.12
CA VAL A 39 11.06 12.34 -9.72
C VAL A 39 10.05 13.49 -9.61
N GLU A 40 9.99 14.36 -10.62
CA GLU A 40 9.08 15.50 -10.66
C GLU A 40 7.62 15.05 -10.71
N SER A 41 7.30 14.07 -11.55
CA SER A 41 5.94 13.52 -11.67
C SER A 41 5.48 12.87 -10.37
N VAL A 42 6.39 12.15 -9.68
CA VAL A 42 6.10 11.57 -8.35
C VAL A 42 5.82 12.68 -7.33
N ALA A 43 6.67 13.72 -7.28
CA ALA A 43 6.48 14.84 -6.37
C ALA A 43 5.15 15.57 -6.65
N LEU A 44 4.81 15.76 -7.92
CA LEU A 44 3.57 16.41 -8.33
C LEU A 44 2.35 15.60 -7.86
N VAL A 45 2.33 14.29 -8.09
CA VAL A 45 1.24 13.40 -7.65
C VAL A 45 1.12 13.40 -6.12
N LEU A 46 2.23 13.31 -5.39
CA LEU A 46 2.19 13.25 -3.93
C LEU A 46 1.57 14.51 -3.33
N ASN A 47 1.88 15.68 -3.88
CA ASN A 47 1.45 16.97 -3.34
C ASN A 47 0.07 17.44 -3.84
N TYR A 48 -0.32 17.12 -5.08
CA TYR A 48 -1.49 17.74 -5.71
C TYR A 48 -2.59 16.76 -6.12
N SER A 49 -2.35 15.44 -6.11
CA SER A 49 -3.41 14.46 -6.40
C SER A 49 -4.44 14.40 -5.27
N ARG A 50 -5.71 14.36 -5.65
CA ARG A 50 -6.88 14.16 -4.77
C ARG A 50 -7.15 12.69 -4.51
N ALA A 51 -6.55 11.77 -5.27
CA ALA A 51 -6.65 10.35 -5.03
C ALA A 51 -6.17 9.99 -3.62
N THR A 52 -6.78 8.98 -3.00
CA THR A 52 -6.39 8.51 -1.66
C THR A 52 -6.18 7.00 -1.64
N GLY A 53 -5.55 6.50 -0.57
CA GLY A 53 -5.33 5.08 -0.35
C GLY A 53 -4.64 4.39 -1.52
N ARG A 54 -5.25 3.30 -2.01
CA ARG A 54 -4.70 2.48 -3.09
C ARG A 54 -4.62 3.22 -4.42
N ASP A 55 -5.58 4.09 -4.71
CA ASP A 55 -5.63 4.79 -6.00
C ASP A 55 -4.43 5.74 -6.11
N LYS A 56 -4.08 6.42 -5.00
CA LYS A 56 -2.86 7.22 -4.92
C LYS A 56 -1.59 6.38 -5.10
N LEU A 57 -1.52 5.17 -4.53
CA LEU A 57 -0.36 4.28 -4.72
C LEU A 57 -0.21 3.81 -6.18
N VAL A 58 -1.33 3.53 -6.86
CA VAL A 58 -1.32 3.20 -8.29
C VAL A 58 -0.83 4.40 -9.10
N LEU A 59 -1.33 5.60 -8.81
CA LEU A 59 -0.93 6.82 -9.52
C LEU A 59 0.55 7.16 -9.30
N VAL A 60 1.07 7.02 -8.08
CA VAL A 60 2.51 7.17 -7.78
C VAL A 60 3.32 6.11 -8.53
N GLY A 61 2.85 4.87 -8.59
CA GLY A 61 3.48 3.81 -9.37
C GLY A 61 3.53 4.12 -10.87
N ILE A 62 2.53 4.80 -11.42
CA ILE A 62 2.55 5.29 -12.81
C ILE A 62 3.54 6.45 -12.96
N ALA A 63 3.51 7.42 -12.04
CA ALA A 63 4.40 8.58 -12.04
C ALA A 63 5.88 8.22 -11.98
N ASN A 64 6.22 7.17 -11.25
CA ASN A 64 7.58 6.64 -11.20
C ASN A 64 8.08 6.10 -12.56
N HIS A 65 7.19 5.86 -13.53
CA HIS A 65 7.53 5.40 -14.87
C HIS A 65 7.25 6.47 -15.93
N ASP A 66 6.99 7.70 -15.50
CA ASP A 66 6.73 8.82 -16.39
C ASP A 66 8.02 9.36 -17.01
N GLY A 67 7.92 9.79 -18.27
CA GLY A 67 9.03 10.30 -19.07
C GLY A 67 8.50 11.02 -20.32
N ASP A 68 9.37 11.38 -21.27
CA ASP A 68 9.03 12.27 -22.39
C ASP A 68 7.83 11.83 -23.25
N GLY A 69 7.53 10.52 -23.28
CA GLY A 69 6.41 9.94 -24.02
C GLY A 69 5.18 9.58 -23.18
N GLY A 70 5.22 9.83 -21.87
CA GLY A 70 4.28 9.30 -20.88
C GLY A 70 4.72 7.95 -20.29
N ALA A 71 3.93 7.47 -19.33
CA ALA A 71 4.22 6.26 -18.58
C ALA A 71 3.57 5.02 -19.21
N TRP A 72 4.27 3.89 -19.29
CA TRP A 72 3.70 2.63 -19.81
C TRP A 72 4.03 1.39 -18.95
N PRO A 73 3.92 1.48 -17.59
CA PRO A 73 4.11 0.30 -16.76
C PRO A 73 3.05 -0.76 -17.06
N SER A 74 3.47 -2.03 -16.96
CA SER A 74 2.52 -3.13 -17.06
C SER A 74 1.56 -3.17 -15.87
N LEU A 75 0.38 -3.78 -16.04
CA LEU A 75 -0.53 -4.01 -14.91
C LEU A 75 0.13 -4.84 -13.80
N ASP A 76 0.99 -5.80 -14.15
CA ASP A 76 1.71 -6.63 -13.17
C ASP A 76 2.71 -5.79 -12.36
N THR A 77 3.37 -4.83 -12.98
CA THR A 77 4.23 -3.85 -12.30
C THR A 77 3.42 -3.01 -11.29
N LEU A 78 2.26 -2.51 -11.70
CA LEU A 78 1.38 -1.71 -10.83
C LEU A 78 0.79 -2.54 -9.67
N MET A 79 0.52 -3.83 -9.89
CA MET A 79 0.10 -4.75 -8.83
C MET A 79 1.14 -4.88 -7.73
N VAL A 80 2.44 -4.89 -8.08
CA VAL A 80 3.53 -4.93 -7.11
C VAL A 80 3.57 -3.64 -6.31
N TYR A 81 3.53 -2.46 -6.95
CA TYR A 81 3.55 -1.18 -6.24
C TYR A 81 2.35 -1.01 -5.30
N ALA A 82 1.15 -1.31 -5.77
CA ALA A 82 -0.07 -1.13 -4.99
C ALA A 82 -0.37 -2.31 -4.05
N SER A 83 0.45 -3.37 -4.07
CA SER A 83 0.22 -4.63 -3.33
C SER A 83 -1.23 -5.14 -3.51
N ALA A 84 -1.72 -5.12 -4.74
CA ALA A 84 -3.12 -5.31 -5.07
C ALA A 84 -3.34 -6.28 -6.22
N SER A 85 -4.53 -6.87 -6.29
CA SER A 85 -4.89 -7.75 -7.41
C SER A 85 -5.08 -6.97 -8.72
N ARG A 86 -4.93 -7.63 -9.87
CA ARG A 86 -5.15 -7.01 -11.19
C ARG A 86 -6.49 -6.29 -11.29
N ARG A 87 -7.57 -6.92 -10.81
CA ARG A 87 -8.92 -6.33 -10.83
C ARG A 87 -9.02 -5.08 -9.95
N SER A 88 -8.26 -5.04 -8.86
CA SER A 88 -8.21 -3.89 -7.97
C SER A 88 -7.45 -2.74 -8.59
N VAL A 89 -6.30 -3.02 -9.21
CA VAL A 89 -5.53 -2.03 -9.97
C VAL A 89 -6.36 -1.45 -11.11
N GLN A 90 -7.08 -2.29 -11.86
CA GLN A 90 -7.95 -1.80 -12.94
C GLN A 90 -9.04 -0.86 -12.42
N ARG A 91 -9.71 -1.21 -11.32
CA ARG A 91 -10.70 -0.31 -10.68
C ARG A 91 -10.07 1.00 -10.22
N SER A 92 -8.87 0.94 -9.66
CA SER A 92 -8.13 2.15 -9.25
C SER A 92 -7.79 3.03 -10.46
N ILE A 93 -7.35 2.44 -11.58
CA ILE A 93 -7.13 3.16 -12.84
C ILE A 93 -8.43 3.82 -13.32
N ASP A 94 -9.55 3.08 -13.32
CA ASP A 94 -10.85 3.59 -13.74
C ASP A 94 -11.28 4.79 -12.85
N ALA A 95 -11.09 4.69 -11.53
CA ALA A 95 -11.36 5.78 -10.60
C ALA A 95 -10.47 7.01 -10.81
N LEU A 96 -9.18 6.81 -11.14
CA LEU A 96 -8.26 7.91 -11.45
C LEU A 96 -8.64 8.64 -12.75
N VAL A 97 -9.14 7.90 -13.75
CA VAL A 97 -9.68 8.47 -14.99
C VAL A 97 -10.95 9.27 -14.68
N GLU A 98 -11.85 8.74 -13.85
CA GLU A 98 -13.07 9.44 -13.41
C GLU A 98 -12.75 10.72 -12.63
N LEU A 99 -11.70 10.70 -11.80
CA LEU A 99 -11.18 11.89 -11.12
C LEU A 99 -10.52 12.90 -12.07
N GLY A 100 -10.31 12.55 -13.33
CA GLY A 100 -9.64 13.41 -14.31
C GLY A 100 -8.14 13.58 -14.03
N GLU A 101 -7.52 12.68 -13.25
CA GLU A 101 -6.09 12.75 -12.91
C GLU A 101 -5.21 11.88 -13.81
N LEU A 102 -5.84 11.03 -14.62
CA LEU A 102 -5.16 10.06 -15.49
C LEU A 102 -5.89 9.93 -16.83
N ASP A 103 -5.14 9.96 -17.94
CA ASP A 103 -5.60 9.54 -19.26
C ASP A 103 -4.93 8.22 -19.67
N VAL A 104 -5.69 7.35 -20.33
CA VAL A 104 -5.24 5.99 -20.70
C VAL A 104 -5.47 5.74 -22.18
N VAL A 105 -4.36 5.63 -22.92
CA VAL A 105 -4.36 5.25 -24.33
C VAL A 105 -4.01 3.77 -24.46
N LYS A 106 -5.01 2.96 -24.82
CA LYS A 106 -4.86 1.50 -24.90
C LYS A 106 -3.86 1.10 -25.99
N ASN A 107 -3.00 0.12 -25.67
CA ASN A 107 -2.00 -0.45 -26.60
C ASN A 107 -1.08 0.58 -27.28
N ALA A 108 -0.85 1.74 -26.65
CA ALA A 108 -0.04 2.83 -27.21
C ALA A 108 1.34 2.95 -26.54
N GLY A 109 1.64 2.12 -25.53
CA GLY A 109 2.93 2.12 -24.86
C GLY A 109 3.97 1.22 -25.53
N GLY A 110 5.15 1.13 -24.91
CA GLY A 110 6.25 0.28 -25.35
C GLY A 110 7.15 0.92 -26.40
N GLN A 111 8.28 0.26 -26.68
CA GLN A 111 9.29 0.74 -27.61
C GLN A 111 8.84 0.64 -29.08
N ARG A 112 9.62 1.21 -30.00
CA ARG A 112 9.32 1.21 -31.44
C ARG A 112 9.20 -0.20 -32.02
N ASP A 113 10.00 -1.12 -31.53
CA ASP A 113 10.05 -2.53 -31.92
C ASP A 113 8.98 -3.40 -31.24
N THR A 114 8.25 -2.85 -30.26
CA THR A 114 7.21 -3.58 -29.54
C THR A 114 6.06 -3.89 -30.51
N ARG A 115 5.76 -5.19 -30.65
CA ARG A 115 4.68 -5.67 -31.52
C ARG A 115 3.32 -5.13 -31.08
N ASN A 116 2.49 -4.69 -32.02
CA ASN A 116 1.23 -3.99 -31.73
C ASN A 116 0.25 -4.75 -30.84
N ASP A 117 0.18 -6.08 -30.95
CA ASP A 117 -0.67 -6.96 -30.12
C ASP A 117 -0.15 -7.14 -28.68
N ARG A 118 1.07 -6.69 -28.39
CA ARG A 118 1.72 -6.79 -27.09
C ARG A 118 2.05 -5.44 -26.47
N ARG A 119 1.64 -4.35 -27.10
CA ARG A 119 1.89 -3.01 -26.58
C ARG A 119 1.14 -2.82 -25.27
N PRO A 120 1.80 -2.38 -24.19
CA PRO A 120 1.11 -2.00 -22.97
C PRO A 120 0.26 -0.75 -23.20
N ASN A 121 -0.59 -0.43 -22.24
CA ASN A 121 -1.28 0.86 -22.23
C ASN A 121 -0.28 1.98 -21.96
N LEU A 122 -0.54 3.14 -22.57
CA LEU A 122 0.13 4.39 -22.26
C LEU A 122 -0.75 5.19 -21.30
N TYR A 123 -0.13 5.74 -20.26
CA TYR A 123 -0.75 6.51 -19.21
C TYR A 123 -0.18 7.92 -19.25
N ARG A 124 -1.04 8.92 -19.14
CA ARG A 124 -0.67 10.34 -19.04
C ARG A 124 -1.21 10.91 -17.75
N ILE A 125 -0.34 11.52 -16.96
CA ILE A 125 -0.71 12.14 -15.69
C ILE A 125 -1.26 13.53 -15.99
N LEU A 126 -2.47 13.80 -15.52
CA LEU A 126 -3.18 15.07 -15.72
C LEU A 126 -3.23 15.93 -14.46
N VAL A 127 -2.57 15.48 -13.38
CA VAL A 127 -2.48 16.26 -12.15
C VAL A 127 -1.70 17.55 -12.45
N THR A 128 -2.22 18.68 -12.00
CA THR A 128 -1.59 19.99 -12.18
C THR A 128 -1.40 20.66 -10.83
N ARG A 129 -0.27 21.37 -10.66
CA ARG A 129 -0.12 22.34 -9.56
C ARG A 129 -1.14 23.47 -9.78
N PRO A 130 -1.94 23.85 -8.75
CA PRO A 130 -2.78 25.03 -8.84
C PRO A 130 -1.89 26.26 -9.08
N PRO A 131 -2.30 27.23 -9.91
CA PRO A 131 -1.52 28.45 -10.12
C PRO A 131 -1.25 29.10 -8.75
N GLU A 132 0.01 29.44 -8.49
CA GLU A 132 0.38 30.26 -7.34
C GLU A 132 -0.53 31.50 -7.36
N PRO A 133 -1.05 31.96 -6.20
CA PRO A 133 -1.71 33.25 -6.15
C PRO A 133 -0.75 34.28 -6.73
N VAL A 134 -1.09 34.83 -7.89
CA VAL A 134 -0.35 35.98 -8.42
C VAL A 134 -0.64 37.07 -7.43
N ASP A 135 0.36 37.46 -6.64
CA ASP A 135 0.29 38.67 -5.83
C ASP A 135 -0.18 39.76 -6.80
N SER A 136 -1.42 40.21 -6.61
CA SER A 136 -1.89 41.40 -7.31
C SER A 136 -0.87 42.49 -7.02
N PRO A 137 -0.42 43.29 -8.00
CA PRO A 137 0.54 44.36 -7.74
C PRO A 137 -0.16 45.41 -6.87
N GLY A 138 -0.18 45.16 -5.58
CA GLY A 138 -0.68 46.03 -4.53
C GLY A 138 0.45 46.95 -4.17
N ASP A 139 0.27 48.21 -4.60
CA ASP A 139 0.64 49.42 -3.88
C ASP A 139 1.97 49.37 -3.12
N THR A 140 2.96 50.00 -3.74
CA THR A 140 4.22 50.39 -3.13
C THR A 140 3.96 51.33 -1.95
N GLU A 141 3.73 50.77 -0.76
CA GLU A 141 3.99 51.50 0.48
C GLU A 141 5.40 51.17 0.95
N ASP A 142 6.30 52.06 0.53
CA ASP A 142 7.65 52.23 1.03
C ASP A 142 7.61 52.34 2.56
N HIS A 143 7.93 51.25 3.25
CA HIS A 143 8.30 51.28 4.65
C HIS A 143 9.80 51.01 4.72
N GLY A 144 10.55 52.10 4.61
CA GLY A 144 12.00 52.14 4.73
C GLY A 144 12.49 51.44 6.00
N VAL A 145 13.22 50.35 5.81
CA VAL A 145 14.02 49.71 6.86
C VAL A 145 15.42 50.32 6.80
N PRO A 146 15.89 51.05 7.83
CA PRO A 146 17.26 51.54 7.87
C PRO A 146 18.25 50.38 8.08
N PRO A 147 19.47 50.45 7.53
CA PRO A 147 20.45 49.38 7.65
C PRO A 147 21.06 49.37 9.05
N ALA A 148 20.99 48.23 9.75
CA ALA A 148 21.68 48.01 11.02
C ALA A 148 22.87 47.07 10.82
N ASP A 149 24.04 47.70 10.74
CA ASP A 149 25.34 47.34 11.32
C ASP A 149 25.72 45.86 11.49
N THR A 150 26.75 45.49 10.72
CA THR A 150 27.64 44.36 10.95
C THR A 150 28.49 44.57 12.20
N PRO A 151 28.60 43.57 13.11
CA PRO A 151 29.81 43.39 13.90
C PRO A 151 30.60 42.16 13.46
N SER A 152 31.90 42.38 13.31
CA SER A 152 32.97 41.41 13.04
C SER A 152 33.18 40.41 14.22
N PRO A 153 33.94 39.31 14.03
CA PRO A 153 33.88 38.12 14.87
C PRO A 153 34.85 38.19 16.06
N SER A 154 34.45 37.63 17.22
CA SER A 154 35.40 37.27 18.27
C SER A 154 34.97 36.10 19.14
N ARG A 155 35.87 35.10 19.17
CA ARG A 155 36.26 34.22 20.29
C ARG A 155 35.20 33.32 20.95
N GLY A 156 35.34 32.03 20.63
CA GLY A 156 35.87 31.03 21.57
C GLY A 156 34.92 30.52 22.65
N VAL A 157 34.27 29.37 22.39
CA VAL A 157 33.76 28.47 23.43
C VAL A 157 34.10 27.03 23.03
N SER A 158 34.77 26.34 23.94
CA SER A 158 35.28 24.97 23.83
C SER A 158 34.19 23.92 23.62
N PRO A 159 34.47 22.79 22.95
CA PRO A 159 33.55 21.67 22.88
C PRO A 159 33.57 20.88 24.19
N GLY A 160 32.47 20.94 24.95
CA GLY A 160 32.22 20.08 26.09
C GLY A 160 31.96 18.65 25.62
N SER A 161 32.85 17.74 26.00
CA SER A 161 32.72 16.30 25.83
C SER A 161 31.56 15.78 26.69
N HIS A 162 30.50 15.29 26.04
CA HIS A 162 29.52 14.41 26.69
C HIS A 162 29.67 13.03 26.07
N GLY A 163 30.32 12.16 26.86
CA GLY A 163 30.59 10.77 26.52
C GLY A 163 29.29 10.01 26.29
N VAL A 164 29.15 9.49 25.08
CA VAL A 164 28.16 8.47 24.73
C VAL A 164 28.64 7.15 25.35
N PRO A 165 27.86 6.46 26.20
CA PRO A 165 28.25 5.16 26.72
C PRO A 165 28.29 4.12 25.59
N PRO A 166 29.26 3.17 25.60
CA PRO A 166 29.39 2.19 24.54
C PRO A 166 28.19 1.26 24.48
N ALA A 167 27.72 1.04 23.25
CA ALA A 167 26.64 0.15 22.89
C ALA A 167 26.86 -1.27 23.48
N GLY A 168 26.09 -1.60 24.51
CA GLY A 168 25.87 -2.97 24.92
C GLY A 168 25.30 -3.75 23.74
N THR A 169 25.94 -4.88 23.44
CA THR A 169 25.56 -5.86 22.42
C THR A 169 24.08 -6.24 22.56
N ARG A 170 23.22 -5.57 21.79
CA ARG A 170 21.85 -6.05 21.55
C ARG A 170 21.98 -7.41 20.87
N LYS A 171 21.70 -8.48 21.63
CA LYS A 171 21.34 -9.77 21.05
C LYS A 171 20.34 -9.51 19.94
N VAL A 172 20.72 -9.89 18.73
CA VAL A 172 19.84 -9.98 17.56
C VAL A 172 18.65 -10.84 17.98
N LEU A 173 17.55 -10.19 18.39
CA LEU A 173 16.25 -10.87 18.43
C LEU A 173 15.97 -11.21 16.98
N ARG A 174 16.14 -12.50 16.65
CA ARG A 174 15.66 -13.06 15.40
C ARG A 174 14.19 -12.69 15.31
N THR A 175 13.85 -11.83 14.35
CA THR A 175 12.47 -11.65 13.91
C THR A 175 12.03 -13.01 13.40
N THR A 176 11.33 -13.78 14.23
CA THR A 176 10.61 -14.94 13.75
C THR A 176 9.58 -14.39 12.79
N THR A 177 9.77 -14.68 11.51
CA THR A 177 8.74 -14.54 10.47
C THR A 177 7.42 -14.98 11.08
N PRO A 178 6.32 -14.21 10.97
CA PRO A 178 5.03 -14.68 11.44
C PRO A 178 4.73 -15.97 10.69
N HIS A 179 4.84 -17.11 11.37
CA HIS A 179 4.49 -18.38 10.79
C HIS A 179 3.03 -18.28 10.41
N THR A 180 2.76 -18.29 9.10
CA THR A 180 1.42 -18.48 8.58
C THR A 180 0.88 -19.73 9.26
N PRO A 181 -0.23 -19.65 10.03
CA PRO A 181 -0.69 -20.81 10.79
C PRO A 181 -1.14 -21.88 9.80
N HIS A 182 -0.31 -22.89 9.60
CA HIS A 182 -0.73 -24.15 9.01
C HIS A 182 -1.65 -24.82 10.01
N CYS A 183 -2.75 -25.43 9.55
CA CYS A 183 -3.52 -26.26 10.48
C CYS A 183 -2.77 -27.59 10.67
N ASP A 184 -2.39 -27.91 11.92
CA ASP A 184 -1.63 -29.13 12.24
C ASP A 184 -2.36 -30.40 11.81
N ARG A 185 -3.69 -30.34 11.71
CA ARG A 185 -4.54 -31.45 11.29
C ARG A 185 -4.40 -31.82 9.80
N HIS A 186 -4.08 -30.88 8.91
CA HIS A 186 -4.02 -31.15 7.46
C HIS A 186 -2.70 -30.73 6.79
N ARG A 187 -1.74 -30.15 7.54
CA ARG A 187 -0.45 -29.63 7.03
C ARG A 187 -0.58 -28.79 5.74
N ARG A 188 -1.67 -28.05 5.60
CA ARG A 188 -1.93 -27.13 4.46
C ARG A 188 -2.06 -25.70 4.97
N HIS A 189 -1.84 -24.72 4.10
CA HIS A 189 -2.12 -23.32 4.39
C HIS A 189 -3.61 -23.13 4.69
N ARG A 190 -3.92 -22.43 5.79
CA ARG A 190 -5.31 -22.19 6.26
C ARG A 190 -6.22 -21.59 5.18
N SER A 191 -5.68 -20.73 4.31
CA SER A 191 -6.40 -20.11 3.19
C SER A 191 -6.83 -21.10 2.09
N SER A 192 -6.31 -22.32 2.08
CA SER A 192 -6.60 -23.35 1.07
C SER A 192 -7.43 -24.52 1.60
N CYS A 193 -7.78 -24.51 2.89
CA CYS A 193 -8.51 -25.61 3.52
C CYS A 193 -10.00 -25.26 3.59
N VAL A 194 -10.81 -25.92 2.77
CA VAL A 194 -12.26 -25.68 2.63
C VAL A 194 -12.99 -25.91 3.96
N ASP A 195 -12.53 -26.88 4.76
CA ASP A 195 -13.13 -27.20 6.06
C ASP A 195 -12.80 -26.16 7.15
N CYS A 196 -11.65 -25.48 7.06
CA CYS A 196 -11.26 -24.39 7.98
C CYS A 196 -11.68 -23.00 7.49
N ALA A 197 -11.96 -22.83 6.19
CA ALA A 197 -12.41 -21.57 5.61
C ALA A 197 -13.78 -21.14 6.16
N SER A 198 -14.60 -22.10 6.62
CA SER A 198 -15.90 -21.85 7.23
C SER A 198 -15.82 -21.40 8.69
N ALA A 199 -14.67 -21.53 9.35
CA ALA A 199 -14.42 -20.90 10.63
C ALA A 199 -13.84 -19.50 10.38
N ALA A 200 -14.68 -18.61 9.83
CA ALA A 200 -14.39 -17.20 9.81
C ALA A 200 -14.00 -16.79 11.24
N ALA A 201 -12.77 -16.32 11.43
CA ALA A 201 -12.43 -15.58 12.64
C ALA A 201 -13.52 -14.51 12.79
N PRO A 202 -14.14 -14.35 13.97
CA PRO A 202 -15.15 -13.32 14.13
C PRO A 202 -14.53 -12.01 13.64
N ALA A 203 -15.22 -11.33 12.73
CA ALA A 203 -14.84 -9.98 12.35
C ALA A 203 -14.59 -9.24 13.67
N ILE A 204 -13.35 -8.81 13.90
CA ILE A 204 -13.03 -7.99 15.06
C ILE A 204 -13.71 -6.67 14.73
N THR A 205 -14.98 -6.54 15.12
CA THR A 205 -15.70 -5.28 15.11
C THR A 205 -14.94 -4.41 16.10
N ILE A 206 -14.07 -3.55 15.57
CA ILE A 206 -13.33 -2.58 16.38
C ILE A 206 -14.40 -1.74 17.08
N PRO A 207 -14.54 -1.82 18.41
CA PRO A 207 -15.55 -1.04 19.09
C PRO A 207 -15.24 0.45 18.90
N PRO A 208 -16.26 1.32 18.85
CA PRO A 208 -16.05 2.76 18.76
C PRO A 208 -15.14 3.23 19.90
N TRP A 209 -14.27 4.20 19.61
CA TRP A 209 -13.38 4.77 20.61
C TRP A 209 -14.18 5.34 21.78
N CYS A 210 -13.81 5.02 23.02
CA CYS A 210 -14.60 5.36 24.20
C CYS A 210 -14.33 6.77 24.77
N GLY A 211 -13.41 7.53 24.18
CA GLY A 211 -13.03 8.88 24.64
C GLY A 211 -12.19 8.95 25.92
N SER A 212 -11.92 7.82 26.58
CA SER A 212 -11.10 7.75 27.82
C SER A 212 -9.70 7.18 27.61
N CYS A 213 -9.37 6.77 26.39
CA CYS A 213 -8.03 6.30 26.02
C CYS A 213 -7.17 7.49 25.55
N ASP A 214 -5.85 7.30 25.54
CA ASP A 214 -4.90 8.24 24.91
C ASP A 214 -5.36 8.59 23.48
N PRO A 215 -5.39 9.88 23.07
CA PRO A 215 -5.75 10.31 21.73
C PRO A 215 -4.86 9.68 20.63
N ALA A 216 -3.62 9.28 20.95
CA ALA A 216 -2.77 8.55 20.00
C ALA A 216 -3.36 7.19 19.56
N GLY A 217 -4.32 6.64 20.32
CA GLY A 217 -4.99 5.37 20.04
C GLY A 217 -6.28 5.46 19.22
N GLU A 218 -6.61 6.64 18.67
CA GLU A 218 -7.81 6.83 17.85
C GLU A 218 -7.76 5.98 16.58
N HIS A 219 -6.62 5.97 15.89
CA HIS A 219 -6.41 5.27 14.62
C HIS A 219 -5.75 3.88 14.74
N ASP A 220 -5.21 3.53 15.92
CA ASP A 220 -4.61 2.23 16.18
C ASP A 220 -5.25 1.56 17.41
N PRO A 221 -6.07 0.50 17.22
CA PRO A 221 -6.69 -0.25 18.31
C PRO A 221 -5.68 -0.86 19.31
N GLY A 222 -4.45 -1.14 18.87
CA GLY A 222 -3.36 -1.65 19.70
C GLY A 222 -2.82 -0.62 20.70
N GLN A 223 -3.04 0.66 20.45
CA GLN A 223 -2.58 1.79 21.26
C GLN A 223 -3.66 2.31 22.24
N ARG A 224 -4.81 1.63 22.36
CA ARG A 224 -5.91 2.01 23.26
C ARG A 224 -5.63 1.58 24.70
N LEU A 225 -4.72 2.29 25.34
CA LEU A 225 -4.24 2.05 26.69
C LEU A 225 -4.79 3.10 27.67
N VAL A 226 -4.90 2.72 28.95
CA VAL A 226 -5.25 3.60 30.07
C VAL A 226 -4.23 3.44 31.19
N GLU A 227 -3.86 4.55 31.82
CA GLU A 227 -3.08 4.53 33.05
C GLU A 227 -3.99 4.17 34.23
N THR A 228 -3.64 3.09 34.93
CA THR A 228 -4.30 2.70 36.17
C THR A 228 -3.44 3.10 37.35
N ARG A 229 -4.03 3.83 38.30
CA ARG A 229 -3.40 4.19 39.58
C ARG A 229 -4.04 3.40 40.69
N THR A 230 -3.33 2.40 41.19
CA THR A 230 -3.73 1.62 42.37
C THR A 230 -2.98 2.17 43.58
N ARG A 231 -3.66 2.39 44.71
CA ARG A 231 -2.99 2.86 45.94
C ARG A 231 -1.86 1.91 46.32
N GLY A 232 -0.66 2.48 46.51
CA GLY A 232 0.55 1.72 46.88
C GLY A 232 1.28 1.05 45.72
N ARG A 233 0.90 1.27 44.44
CA ARG A 233 1.61 0.74 43.27
C ARG A 233 1.93 1.87 42.28
N PRO A 234 3.10 1.83 41.60
CA PRO A 234 3.38 2.76 40.50
C PRO A 234 2.31 2.67 39.41
N PRO A 235 2.06 3.77 38.68
CA PRO A 235 1.10 3.79 37.58
C PRO A 235 1.44 2.69 36.57
N ALA A 236 0.43 1.92 36.18
CA ALA A 236 0.57 0.83 35.22
C ALA A 236 -0.30 1.11 34.00
N VAL A 237 0.29 0.93 32.82
CA VAL A 237 -0.42 1.06 31.54
C VAL A 237 -1.10 -0.27 31.23
N THR A 238 -2.42 -0.26 31.08
CA THR A 238 -3.22 -1.46 30.78
C THR A 238 -4.13 -1.23 29.58
N ARG A 239 -4.60 -2.31 28.95
CA ARG A 239 -5.59 -2.20 27.86
C ARG A 239 -6.89 -1.63 28.39
N CYS A 240 -7.47 -0.68 27.66
CA CYS A 240 -8.75 -0.09 28.07
C CYS A 240 -9.85 -1.16 28.14
N PRO A 241 -10.45 -1.42 29.31
CA PRO A 241 -11.46 -2.47 29.47
C PRO A 241 -12.76 -2.17 28.70
N ARG A 242 -13.02 -0.90 28.34
CA ARG A 242 -14.14 -0.52 27.47
C ARG A 242 -13.89 -0.80 25.98
N CYS A 243 -12.65 -0.61 25.52
CA CYS A 243 -12.28 -0.88 24.12
C CYS A 243 -11.89 -2.34 23.88
N HIS A 244 -11.48 -3.05 24.93
CA HIS A 244 -11.09 -4.46 24.90
C HIS A 244 -11.83 -5.20 26.01
N PRO A 245 -13.16 -5.43 25.86
CA PRO A 245 -13.90 -6.21 26.84
C PRO A 245 -13.29 -7.61 26.87
N THR A 246 -12.69 -7.97 28.01
CA THR A 246 -12.23 -9.34 28.23
C THR A 246 -13.46 -10.22 28.16
N THR A 247 -13.57 -11.06 27.13
CA THR A 247 -14.61 -12.08 27.07
C THR A 247 -14.49 -12.91 28.34
N ALA A 248 -15.41 -12.72 29.27
CA ALA A 248 -15.50 -13.54 30.47
C ALA A 248 -15.55 -14.99 29.99
N ARG A 249 -14.64 -15.82 30.49
CA ARG A 249 -14.71 -17.26 30.29
C ARG A 249 -16.09 -17.69 30.77
N SER A 250 -16.92 -18.18 29.85
CA SER A 250 -18.08 -18.98 30.21
C SER A 250 -17.56 -20.19 30.97
N THR A 251 -17.70 -20.15 32.29
CA THR A 251 -17.49 -21.31 33.16
C THR A 251 -18.56 -22.35 32.79
N PRO A 252 -18.20 -23.62 32.57
CA PRO A 252 -19.18 -24.70 32.40
C PRO A 252 -19.98 -24.92 33.68
#